data_AF-A0A497G024-F1
#
_entry.id   AF-A0A497G024-F1
#
_cell.length_a   1.000
_cell.length_b   1.000
_cell.length_c   1.000
_cell.angle_alpha   90.00
_cell.angle_beta   90.00
_cell.angle_gamma   90.00
#
_symmetry.space_group_name_H-M   'P 1'
#
loop_
_entity.id
_entity.type
_entity.pdbx_description
1 polymer ?
#
loop_
_entity_poly.entity_id
_entity_poly.type
_entity_poly.pdbx_seq_one_letter_code
_entity_poly.pdbx_strand_id
1 'polypeptide(L)'
;DNIILEISNIKNIIEQNMDYIQNLKHNYNKLEGKLDKLKKIYQRYYQRKAGLEKQLLKSFANCSKVLGKEIRSAQTLLKEYELLRNRLLKILEEKSTIESKLELAENSLELLKKAESKCPLCGADLPQEKKNSLIDRYYQNVILYKSKLKKLEKEKESLKNTINAIERTVDYVQRLSASLDDIDTQIKDLQEEILETEREVSSLKNKIDNLKSNILAKVEKSSMSSMVSAYSDISDLYRTIVSVLSNIQSIKANLKNLSALLLQKRKLLDELEKLKPFDKIYDDTKLKLSNLEQALKRIDHKIDCLRKDEVSLKSAIKSLEMKLIEIQAYEKELPNLEKKAKELKRKEKVYNVLANRVFSDRGLPSALLRAYAERIENKVNNVLSLIWSPDYRVRVKVSRDGGVDLECARRDFLGVYKPRPLETFSGGESTAIGFALRLAFSEILAEEYGARVNVLIIDEGFSQLDREHREALVELLKRLVNTGIYDQVIAISHIDDVMDYFEEKIRVFRDDKERTQIEFEKGSLSY
;
A
#
# COMPACT_ATOMS: atom_id res chain seq x y z
N ASP A 1 -60.91 2.46 78.00
CA ASP A 1 -59.92 3.52 77.72
C ASP A 1 -58.58 3.01 77.21
N ASN A 2 -57.90 2.07 77.88
CA ASN A 2 -56.60 1.52 77.41
C ASN A 2 -56.64 0.92 75.99
N ILE A 3 -57.70 0.17 75.65
CA ILE A 3 -57.86 -0.44 74.32
C ILE A 3 -58.06 0.61 73.21
N ILE A 4 -58.79 1.69 73.51
CA ILE A 4 -59.03 2.78 72.54
C ILE A 4 -57.73 3.55 72.28
N LEU A 5 -56.92 3.75 73.33
CA LEU A 5 -55.61 4.37 73.22
C LEU A 5 -54.64 3.53 72.39
N GLU A 6 -54.64 2.20 72.57
CA GLU A 6 -53.82 1.27 71.78
C GLU A 6 -54.27 1.22 70.31
N ILE A 7 -55.57 1.15 70.05
CA ILE A 7 -56.12 1.21 68.68
C ILE A 7 -55.73 2.53 67.99
N SER A 8 -55.80 3.66 68.71
CA SER A 8 -55.38 4.97 68.18
C SER A 8 -53.87 5.03 67.91
N ASN A 9 -53.05 4.39 68.74
CA ASN A 9 -51.59 4.35 68.55
C ASN A 9 -51.21 3.51 67.32
N ILE A 10 -51.83 2.35 67.13
CA ILE A 10 -51.64 1.52 65.94
C ILE A 10 -52.09 2.27 64.68
N LYS A 11 -53.25 2.94 64.75
CA LYS A 11 -53.76 3.76 63.65
C LYS A 11 -52.79 4.88 63.25
N ASN A 12 -52.25 5.63 64.22
CA ASN A 12 -51.25 6.67 63.96
C ASN A 12 -49.96 6.12 63.34
N ILE A 13 -49.47 4.97 63.81
CA ILE A 13 -48.26 4.33 63.25
C ILE A 13 -48.49 3.93 61.79
N ILE A 14 -49.67 3.42 61.46
CA ILE A 14 -50.02 3.07 60.07
C ILE A 14 -50.10 4.34 59.22
N GLU A 15 -50.90 5.34 59.64
CA GLU A 15 -51.12 6.57 58.87
C GLU A 15 -49.82 7.34 58.59
N GLN A 16 -48.89 7.44 59.56
CA GLN A 16 -47.61 8.12 59.38
C GLN A 16 -46.65 7.45 58.38
N ASN A 17 -46.79 6.14 58.14
CA ASN A 17 -45.89 5.40 57.26
C ASN A 17 -46.50 5.11 55.86
N MET A 18 -47.80 5.33 55.68
CA MET A 18 -48.50 5.01 54.42
C MET A 18 -48.02 5.84 53.24
N ASP A 19 -47.89 7.16 53.38
CA ASP A 19 -47.45 8.05 52.28
C ASP A 19 -46.00 7.77 51.86
N TYR A 20 -45.13 7.47 52.84
CA TYR A 20 -43.73 7.14 52.58
C TYR A 20 -43.59 5.79 51.85
N ILE A 21 -44.37 4.77 52.26
CA ILE A 21 -44.40 3.46 51.59
C ILE A 21 -44.96 3.57 50.17
N GLN A 22 -46.01 4.36 49.96
CA GLN A 22 -46.58 4.59 48.63
C GLN A 22 -45.57 5.24 47.68
N ASN A 23 -44.83 6.25 48.14
CA ASN A 23 -43.78 6.90 47.35
C ASN A 23 -42.63 5.95 46.99
N LEU A 24 -42.15 5.14 47.94
CA LEU A 24 -41.11 4.15 47.68
C LEU A 24 -41.57 3.08 46.69
N LYS A 25 -42.81 2.61 46.81
CA LYS A 25 -43.41 1.63 45.90
C LYS A 25 -43.59 2.20 44.48
N HIS A 26 -43.98 3.47 44.36
CA HIS A 26 -44.05 4.15 43.06
C HIS A 26 -42.68 4.23 42.38
N ASN A 27 -41.64 4.64 43.11
CA ASN A 27 -40.27 4.73 42.58
C ASN A 27 -39.70 3.35 42.21
N TYR A 28 -39.98 2.32 43.03
CA TYR A 28 -39.61 0.93 42.72
C TYR A 28 -40.24 0.48 41.40
N ASN A 29 -41.56 0.63 41.24
CA ASN A 29 -42.27 0.23 40.01
C ASN A 29 -41.76 0.99 38.78
N LYS A 30 -41.41 2.28 38.92
CA LYS A 30 -40.86 3.10 37.83
C LYS A 30 -39.50 2.59 37.37
N LEU A 31 -38.59 2.28 38.30
CA LEU A 31 -37.26 1.74 37.97
C LEU A 31 -37.34 0.30 37.45
N GLU A 32 -38.23 -0.54 37.99
CA GLU A 32 -38.48 -1.89 37.47
C GLU A 32 -38.99 -1.84 36.02
N GLY A 33 -39.89 -0.90 35.71
CA GLY A 33 -40.33 -0.65 34.34
C GLY A 33 -39.23 -0.11 33.41
N LYS A 34 -38.29 0.72 33.91
CA LYS A 34 -37.11 1.15 33.16
C LYS A 34 -36.18 -0.03 32.86
N LEU A 35 -35.93 -0.87 33.86
CA LEU A 35 -35.08 -2.05 33.76
C LEU A 35 -35.59 -3.05 32.72
N ASP A 36 -36.90 -3.33 32.71
CA ASP A 36 -37.51 -4.21 31.71
C ASP A 36 -37.36 -3.66 30.27
N LYS A 37 -37.49 -2.34 30.09
CA LYS A 37 -37.24 -1.69 28.79
C LYS A 37 -35.78 -1.83 28.35
N LEU A 38 -34.82 -1.59 29.25
CA LEU A 38 -33.39 -1.73 28.95
C LEU A 38 -33.04 -3.17 28.58
N LYS A 39 -33.55 -4.17 29.32
CA LYS A 39 -33.34 -5.60 29.00
C LYS A 39 -33.90 -5.98 27.63
N LYS A 40 -35.07 -5.45 27.24
CA LYS A 40 -35.64 -5.66 25.89
C LYS A 40 -34.78 -5.04 24.79
N ILE A 41 -34.24 -3.84 25.02
CA ILE A 41 -33.35 -3.17 24.07
C ILE A 41 -32.04 -3.97 23.92
N TYR A 42 -31.44 -4.38 25.04
CA TYR A 42 -30.25 -5.23 25.06
C TYR A 42 -30.45 -6.53 24.25
N GLN A 43 -31.58 -7.24 24.44
CA GLN A 43 -31.89 -8.44 23.67
C GLN A 43 -31.98 -8.17 22.16
N ARG A 44 -32.56 -7.04 21.73
CA ARG A 44 -32.63 -6.67 20.31
C ARG A 44 -31.23 -6.44 19.72
N TYR A 45 -30.35 -5.77 20.45
CA TYR A 45 -28.97 -5.56 20.00
C TYR A 45 -28.20 -6.87 19.90
N TYR A 46 -28.37 -7.76 20.87
CA TYR A 46 -27.74 -9.08 20.85
C TYR A 46 -28.21 -9.93 19.65
N GLN A 47 -29.51 -9.91 19.34
CA GLN A 47 -30.06 -10.57 18.14
C GLN A 47 -29.52 -9.96 16.84
N ARG A 48 -29.41 -8.63 16.78
CA ARG A 48 -28.84 -7.93 15.63
C ARG A 48 -27.36 -8.28 15.42
N LYS A 49 -26.58 -8.34 16.50
CA LYS A 49 -25.18 -8.78 16.49
C LYS A 49 -25.05 -10.18 15.88
N ALA A 50 -25.80 -11.15 16.39
CA ALA A 50 -25.77 -12.53 15.88
C ALA A 50 -26.14 -12.61 14.38
N GLY A 51 -27.07 -11.77 13.92
CA GLY A 51 -27.43 -11.66 12.51
C GLY A 51 -26.28 -11.18 11.63
N LEU A 52 -25.55 -10.15 12.08
CA LEU A 52 -24.39 -9.61 11.37
C LEU A 52 -23.21 -10.58 11.37
N GLU A 53 -22.92 -11.24 12.50
CA GLU A 53 -21.88 -12.28 12.59
C GLU A 53 -22.12 -13.42 11.59
N LYS A 54 -23.38 -13.85 11.44
CA LYS A 54 -23.78 -14.87 10.46
C LYS A 54 -23.53 -14.41 9.01
N GLN A 55 -23.81 -13.15 8.70
CA GLN A 55 -23.50 -12.58 7.38
C GLN A 55 -22.00 -12.54 7.12
N LEU A 56 -21.21 -12.23 8.15
CA LEU A 56 -19.76 -12.15 8.10
C LEU A 56 -19.13 -13.52 7.83
N LEU A 57 -19.59 -14.56 8.54
CA LEU A 57 -19.18 -15.95 8.30
C LEU A 57 -19.50 -16.41 6.87
N LYS A 58 -20.66 -16.01 6.31
CA LYS A 58 -21.01 -16.34 4.92
C LYS A 58 -20.07 -15.66 3.93
N SER A 59 -19.71 -14.40 4.17
CA SER A 59 -18.73 -13.67 3.34
C SER A 59 -17.36 -14.32 3.39
N PHE A 60 -16.89 -14.75 4.57
CA PHE A 60 -15.63 -15.47 4.72
C PHE A 60 -15.61 -16.81 4.00
N ALA A 61 -16.69 -17.58 4.07
CA ALA A 61 -16.80 -18.84 3.35
C ALA A 61 -16.72 -18.64 1.82
N ASN A 62 -17.34 -17.58 1.30
CA ASN A 62 -17.27 -17.22 -0.12
C ASN A 62 -15.84 -16.81 -0.52
N CYS A 63 -15.20 -15.91 0.25
CA CYS A 63 -13.82 -15.52 -0.02
C CYS A 63 -12.84 -16.70 0.07
N SER A 64 -13.06 -17.62 1.00
CA SER A 64 -12.21 -18.81 1.16
C SER A 64 -12.23 -19.70 -0.09
N LYS A 65 -13.39 -19.84 -0.74
CA LYS A 65 -13.52 -20.56 -2.01
C LYS A 65 -12.79 -19.87 -3.15
N VAL A 66 -12.88 -18.54 -3.23
CA VAL A 66 -12.22 -17.76 -4.29
C VAL A 66 -10.70 -17.73 -4.13
N LEU A 67 -10.22 -17.64 -2.89
CA LEU A 67 -8.79 -17.56 -2.56
C LEU A 67 -8.10 -18.93 -2.46
N GLY A 68 -8.87 -20.02 -2.36
CA GLY A 68 -8.33 -21.36 -2.11
C GLY A 68 -7.61 -21.49 -0.76
N LYS A 69 -7.92 -20.60 0.19
CA LYS A 69 -7.33 -20.51 1.53
C LYS A 69 -8.42 -20.25 2.55
N GLU A 70 -8.21 -20.71 3.78
CA GLU A 70 -9.19 -20.52 4.84
C GLU A 70 -9.15 -19.10 5.41
N ILE A 71 -10.24 -18.35 5.25
CA ILE A 71 -10.43 -17.01 5.81
C ILE A 71 -11.32 -17.12 7.04
N ARG A 72 -10.76 -16.79 8.22
CA ARG A 72 -11.48 -16.90 9.52
C ARG A 72 -11.84 -15.55 10.14
N SER A 73 -11.25 -14.46 9.66
CA SER A 73 -11.43 -13.11 10.22
C SER A 73 -11.31 -12.01 9.16
N ALA A 74 -11.83 -10.82 9.50
CA ALA A 74 -11.75 -9.65 8.63
C ALA A 74 -10.29 -9.22 8.42
N GLN A 75 -9.48 -9.31 9.48
CA GLN A 75 -8.04 -9.03 9.42
C GLN A 75 -7.30 -10.00 8.48
N THR A 76 -7.63 -11.29 8.51
CA THR A 76 -7.03 -12.27 7.58
C THR A 76 -7.42 -11.98 6.12
N LEU A 77 -8.68 -11.58 5.88
CA LEU A 77 -9.14 -11.23 4.54
C LEU A 77 -8.41 -9.98 4.00
N LEU A 78 -8.27 -8.94 4.83
CA LEU A 78 -7.57 -7.71 4.47
C LEU A 78 -6.09 -7.94 4.17
N LYS A 79 -5.41 -8.73 4.99
CA LYS A 79 -4.01 -9.11 4.76
C LYS A 79 -3.81 -9.85 3.44
N GLU A 80 -4.68 -10.82 3.13
CA GLU A 80 -4.60 -11.56 1.87
C GLU A 80 -4.93 -10.66 0.67
N TYR A 81 -5.89 -9.75 0.80
CA TYR A 81 -6.21 -8.76 -0.23
C TYR A 81 -5.01 -7.83 -0.53
N GLU A 82 -4.34 -7.34 0.52
CA GLU A 82 -3.13 -6.52 0.39
C GLU A 82 -1.97 -7.31 -0.24
N LEU A 83 -1.78 -8.57 0.13
CA LEU A 83 -0.77 -9.45 -0.48
C LEU A 83 -0.99 -9.61 -1.98
N LEU A 84 -2.24 -9.80 -2.42
CA LEU A 84 -2.59 -9.90 -3.84
C LEU A 84 -2.32 -8.59 -4.58
N ARG A 85 -2.71 -7.44 -4.01
CA ARG A 85 -2.41 -6.12 -4.58
C ARG A 85 -0.90 -5.87 -4.71
N ASN A 86 -0.13 -6.22 -3.68
CA ASN A 86 1.33 -6.10 -3.70
C ASN A 86 1.97 -7.03 -4.73
N ARG A 87 1.47 -8.26 -4.91
CA ARG A 87 1.94 -9.16 -5.97
C ARG A 87 1.65 -8.60 -7.36
N LEU A 88 0.46 -8.01 -7.56
CA LEU A 88 0.11 -7.37 -8.82
C LEU A 88 1.06 -6.21 -9.16
N LEU A 89 1.41 -5.36 -8.18
CA LEU A 89 2.38 -4.29 -8.37
C LEU A 89 3.76 -4.82 -8.78
N LYS A 90 4.27 -5.86 -8.09
CA LYS A 90 5.54 -6.50 -8.46
C LYS A 90 5.53 -7.07 -9.88
N ILE A 91 4.42 -7.68 -10.32
CA ILE A 91 4.30 -8.19 -11.69
C ILE A 91 4.33 -7.05 -12.71
N LEU A 92 3.73 -5.89 -12.42
CA LEU A 92 3.78 -4.72 -13.30
C LEU A 92 5.21 -4.18 -13.43
N GLU A 93 5.97 -4.12 -12.33
CA GLU A 93 7.38 -3.75 -12.33
C GLU A 93 8.23 -4.76 -13.13
N GLU A 94 8.10 -6.05 -12.84
CA GLU A 94 8.78 -7.13 -13.56
C GLU A 94 8.47 -7.06 -15.07
N LYS A 95 7.21 -6.82 -15.44
CA LYS A 95 6.79 -6.67 -16.83
C LYS A 95 7.48 -5.49 -17.51
N SER A 96 7.46 -4.31 -16.89
CA SER A 96 8.12 -3.11 -17.43
C SER A 96 9.61 -3.35 -17.67
N THR A 97 10.32 -4.00 -16.73
CA THR A 97 11.74 -4.31 -16.91
C THR A 97 12.02 -5.28 -18.05
N ILE A 98 11.14 -6.26 -18.28
CA ILE A 98 11.30 -7.22 -19.37
C ILE A 98 10.92 -6.58 -20.71
N GLU A 99 9.92 -5.70 -20.76
CA GLU A 99 9.57 -4.92 -21.95
C GLU A 99 10.76 -4.06 -22.41
N SER A 100 11.43 -3.34 -21.50
CA SER A 100 12.64 -2.58 -21.85
C SER A 100 13.77 -3.48 -22.36
N LYS A 101 13.99 -4.65 -21.75
CA LYS A 101 14.99 -5.63 -22.22
C LYS A 101 14.64 -6.21 -23.59
N LEU A 102 13.35 -6.43 -23.85
CA LEU A 102 12.86 -6.92 -25.13
C LEU A 102 13.09 -5.87 -26.23
N GLU A 103 12.71 -4.62 -25.98
CA GLU A 103 12.90 -3.50 -26.92
C GLU A 103 14.39 -3.33 -27.27
N LEU A 104 15.28 -3.35 -26.28
CA LEU A 104 16.73 -3.31 -26.50
C LEU A 104 17.23 -4.49 -27.35
N ALA A 105 16.72 -5.70 -27.11
CA ALA A 105 17.11 -6.89 -27.87
C ALA A 105 16.58 -6.86 -29.31
N GLU A 106 15.36 -6.37 -29.53
CA GLU A 106 14.76 -6.21 -30.86
C GLU A 106 15.49 -5.14 -31.67
N ASN A 107 15.79 -3.98 -31.06
CA ASN A 107 16.59 -2.92 -31.68
C ASN A 107 17.99 -3.42 -32.05
N SER A 108 18.65 -4.18 -31.15
CA SER A 108 19.97 -4.78 -31.40
C SER A 108 19.94 -5.76 -32.58
N LEU A 109 18.88 -6.58 -32.67
CA LEU A 109 18.66 -7.51 -33.79
C LEU A 109 18.47 -6.79 -35.12
N GLU A 110 17.70 -5.71 -35.13
CA GLU A 110 17.43 -4.95 -36.35
C GLU A 110 18.70 -4.27 -36.87
N LEU A 111 19.50 -3.72 -35.97
CA LEU A 111 20.81 -3.16 -36.29
C LEU A 111 21.76 -4.24 -36.84
N LEU A 112 21.89 -5.39 -36.16
CA LEU A 112 22.76 -6.49 -36.58
C LEU A 112 22.37 -7.11 -37.93
N LYS A 113 21.07 -7.14 -38.26
CA LYS A 113 20.60 -7.61 -39.59
C LYS A 113 21.02 -6.67 -40.72
N LYS A 114 21.04 -5.36 -40.48
CA LYS A 114 21.38 -4.32 -41.47
C LYS A 114 22.90 -4.11 -41.65
N ALA A 115 23.71 -4.62 -40.72
CA ALA A 115 25.16 -4.45 -40.76
C ALA A 115 25.83 -5.40 -41.76
N GLU A 116 26.76 -4.92 -42.58
CA GLU A 116 27.47 -5.75 -43.57
C GLU A 116 28.72 -6.41 -42.98
N SER A 117 29.76 -5.62 -42.69
CA SER A 117 31.10 -6.09 -42.30
C SER A 117 31.60 -5.59 -40.94
N LYS A 118 30.93 -4.59 -40.35
CA LYS A 118 31.26 -4.04 -39.02
C LYS A 118 30.07 -4.12 -38.07
N CYS A 119 30.34 -4.44 -36.81
CA CYS A 119 29.32 -4.53 -35.78
C CYS A 119 28.69 -3.15 -35.53
N PRO A 120 27.37 -2.99 -35.69
CA PRO A 120 26.68 -1.71 -35.56
C PRO A 120 26.53 -1.26 -34.10
N LEU A 121 26.86 -2.13 -33.13
CA LEU A 121 26.79 -1.85 -31.69
C LEU A 121 28.15 -1.48 -31.09
N CYS A 122 29.26 -1.98 -31.65
CA CYS A 122 30.60 -1.77 -31.08
C CYS A 122 31.70 -1.47 -32.10
N GLY A 123 31.39 -1.40 -33.40
CA GLY A 123 32.33 -1.01 -34.46
C GLY A 123 33.37 -2.06 -34.86
N ALA A 124 33.47 -3.18 -34.14
CA ALA A 124 34.44 -4.24 -34.44
C ALA A 124 34.13 -4.98 -35.75
N ASP A 125 35.16 -5.46 -36.44
CA ASP A 125 35.00 -6.35 -37.60
C ASP A 125 34.19 -7.56 -37.17
N LEU A 126 33.11 -7.80 -37.93
CA LEU A 126 32.10 -8.76 -37.57
C LEU A 126 32.12 -9.91 -38.59
N PRO A 127 33.04 -10.88 -38.43
CA PRO A 127 33.06 -12.05 -39.30
C PRO A 127 31.68 -12.71 -39.30
N GLN A 128 31.25 -13.22 -40.47
CA GLN A 128 29.91 -13.76 -40.70
C GLN A 128 29.48 -14.76 -39.62
N GLU A 129 30.40 -15.59 -39.12
CA GLU A 129 30.15 -16.55 -38.03
C GLU A 129 29.81 -15.87 -36.70
N LYS A 130 30.58 -14.85 -36.29
CA LYS A 130 30.31 -14.07 -35.08
C LYS A 130 29.00 -13.29 -35.20
N LYS A 131 28.72 -12.71 -36.38
CA LYS A 131 27.44 -12.04 -36.68
C LYS A 131 26.26 -12.98 -36.49
N ASN A 132 26.32 -14.17 -37.08
CA ASN A 132 25.27 -15.17 -36.98
C ASN A 132 25.09 -15.64 -35.52
N SER A 133 26.19 -15.87 -34.79
CA SER A 133 26.12 -16.25 -33.36
C SER A 133 25.46 -15.18 -32.47
N LEU A 134 25.71 -13.89 -32.74
CA LEU A 134 25.09 -12.78 -32.01
C LEU A 134 23.62 -12.62 -32.38
N ILE A 135 23.28 -12.71 -33.67
CA ILE A 135 21.89 -12.71 -34.13
C ILE A 135 21.12 -13.84 -33.45
N ASP A 136 21.66 -15.06 -33.44
CA ASP A 136 21.04 -16.20 -32.75
C ASP A 136 20.87 -15.92 -31.25
N ARG A 137 21.89 -15.38 -30.58
CA ARG A 137 21.80 -15.03 -29.15
C ARG A 137 20.70 -14.00 -28.87
N TYR A 138 20.64 -12.91 -29.62
CA TYR A 138 19.58 -11.92 -29.45
C TYR A 138 18.22 -12.47 -29.84
N TYR A 139 18.14 -13.34 -30.84
CA TYR A 139 16.90 -14.02 -31.23
C TYR A 139 16.39 -14.94 -30.12
N GLN A 140 17.27 -15.72 -29.50
CA GLN A 140 16.94 -16.52 -28.31
C GLN A 140 16.51 -15.65 -27.13
N ASN A 141 17.17 -14.51 -26.90
CA ASN A 141 16.75 -13.55 -25.87
C ASN A 141 15.36 -12.97 -26.14
N VAL A 142 15.04 -12.61 -27.38
CA VAL A 142 13.71 -12.11 -27.77
C VAL A 142 12.64 -13.19 -27.53
N ILE A 143 12.89 -14.44 -27.93
CA ILE A 143 11.98 -15.56 -27.65
C ILE A 143 11.79 -15.73 -26.14
N LEU A 144 12.87 -15.71 -25.37
CA LEU A 144 12.84 -15.83 -23.92
C LEU A 144 12.01 -14.71 -23.28
N TYR A 145 12.27 -13.44 -23.62
CA TYR A 145 11.56 -12.29 -23.07
C TYR A 145 10.08 -12.28 -23.46
N LYS A 146 9.74 -12.58 -24.72
CA LYS A 146 8.34 -12.75 -25.15
C LYS A 146 7.63 -13.86 -24.39
N SER A 147 8.31 -14.99 -24.16
CA SER A 147 7.74 -16.10 -23.38
C SER A 147 7.49 -15.71 -21.91
N LYS A 148 8.42 -14.95 -21.30
CA LYS A 148 8.28 -14.43 -19.93
C LYS A 148 7.14 -13.43 -19.83
N LEU A 149 7.05 -12.48 -20.77
CA LEU A 149 5.93 -11.52 -20.82
C LEU A 149 4.59 -12.22 -20.95
N LYS A 150 4.48 -13.26 -21.78
CA LYS A 150 3.25 -14.04 -21.92
C LYS A 150 2.85 -14.75 -20.62
N LYS A 151 3.83 -15.25 -19.85
CA LYS A 151 3.58 -15.84 -18.52
C LYS A 151 3.12 -14.79 -17.52
N LEU A 152 3.82 -13.66 -17.43
CA LEU A 152 3.46 -12.56 -16.54
C LEU A 152 2.10 -11.96 -16.88
N GLU A 153 1.73 -11.85 -18.16
CA GLU A 153 0.41 -11.33 -18.55
C GLU A 153 -0.72 -12.27 -18.10
N LYS A 154 -0.53 -13.59 -18.24
CA LYS A 154 -1.49 -14.57 -17.72
C LYS A 154 -1.62 -14.49 -16.19
N GLU A 155 -0.50 -14.39 -15.48
CA GLU A 155 -0.51 -14.27 -14.02
C GLU A 155 -1.21 -12.97 -13.58
N LYS A 156 -0.89 -11.83 -14.23
CA LYS A 156 -1.55 -10.54 -14.02
C LYS A 156 -3.06 -10.61 -14.22
N GLU A 157 -3.51 -11.20 -15.33
CA GLU A 157 -4.95 -11.32 -15.64
C GLU A 157 -5.66 -12.16 -14.57
N SER A 158 -5.05 -13.28 -14.16
CA SER A 158 -5.59 -14.15 -13.11
C SER A 158 -5.70 -13.43 -11.76
N LEU A 159 -4.64 -12.73 -11.33
CA LEU A 159 -4.61 -11.95 -10.10
C LEU A 159 -5.64 -10.81 -10.12
N LYS A 160 -5.74 -10.10 -11.23
CA LYS A 160 -6.70 -9.01 -11.40
C LYS A 160 -8.14 -9.51 -11.27
N ASN A 161 -8.44 -10.66 -11.85
CA ASN A 161 -9.75 -11.30 -11.71
C ASN A 161 -10.04 -11.71 -10.26
N THR A 162 -9.06 -12.29 -9.56
CA THR A 162 -9.20 -12.65 -8.14
C THR A 162 -9.42 -11.41 -7.26
N ILE A 163 -8.64 -10.35 -7.46
CA ILE A 163 -8.78 -9.08 -6.73
C ILE A 163 -10.16 -8.48 -6.95
N ASN A 164 -10.61 -8.37 -8.20
CA ASN A 164 -11.93 -7.81 -8.54
C ASN A 164 -13.08 -8.64 -7.93
N ALA A 165 -12.92 -9.97 -7.87
CA ALA A 165 -13.93 -10.86 -7.31
C ALA A 165 -14.10 -10.66 -5.79
N ILE A 166 -13.03 -10.35 -5.07
CA ILE A 166 -13.07 -10.20 -3.61
C ILE A 166 -13.20 -8.74 -3.15
N GLU A 167 -12.85 -7.74 -3.97
CA GLU A 167 -12.84 -6.31 -3.61
C GLU A 167 -14.17 -5.83 -3.03
N ARG A 168 -15.29 -6.14 -3.71
CA ARG A 168 -16.63 -5.80 -3.20
C ARG A 168 -16.94 -6.47 -1.85
N THR A 169 -16.42 -7.67 -1.65
CA THR A 169 -16.62 -8.42 -0.40
C THR A 169 -15.76 -7.84 0.72
N VAL A 170 -14.55 -7.37 0.43
CA VAL A 170 -13.68 -6.66 1.38
C VAL A 170 -14.36 -5.40 1.89
N ASP A 171 -14.86 -4.55 0.99
CA ASP A 171 -15.59 -3.31 1.36
C ASP A 171 -16.86 -3.61 2.17
N TYR A 172 -17.54 -4.70 1.85
CA TYR A 172 -18.72 -5.14 2.58
C TYR A 172 -18.38 -5.64 3.98
N VAL A 173 -17.33 -6.47 4.11
CA VAL A 173 -16.85 -7.01 5.39
C VAL A 173 -16.35 -5.89 6.31
N GLN A 174 -15.62 -4.89 5.78
CA GLN A 174 -15.17 -3.73 6.57
C GLN A 174 -16.34 -2.92 7.13
N ARG A 175 -17.40 -2.72 6.34
CA ARG A 175 -18.62 -2.04 6.82
C ARG A 175 -19.36 -2.87 7.86
N LEU A 176 -19.46 -4.19 7.67
CA LEU A 176 -20.06 -5.09 8.65
C LEU A 176 -19.27 -5.13 9.96
N SER A 177 -17.93 -5.19 9.91
CA SER A 177 -17.10 -5.18 11.11
C SER A 177 -17.25 -3.87 11.88
N ALA A 178 -17.27 -2.72 11.19
CA ALA A 178 -17.52 -1.43 11.85
C ALA A 178 -18.90 -1.38 12.51
N SER A 179 -19.95 -1.93 11.88
CA SER A 179 -21.28 -2.01 12.49
C SER A 179 -21.33 -2.98 13.67
N LEU A 180 -20.51 -4.05 13.68
CA LEU A 180 -20.41 -4.95 14.81
C LEU A 180 -19.69 -4.29 15.99
N ASP A 181 -18.62 -3.56 15.72
CA ASP A 181 -17.89 -2.81 16.74
C ASP A 181 -18.81 -1.77 17.42
N ASP A 182 -19.62 -1.03 16.64
CA ASP A 182 -20.62 -0.08 17.15
C ASP A 182 -21.69 -0.76 18.02
N ILE A 183 -22.21 -1.91 17.57
CA ILE A 183 -23.18 -2.68 18.35
C ILE A 183 -22.54 -3.23 19.63
N ASP A 184 -21.28 -3.64 19.59
CA ASP A 184 -20.56 -4.12 20.77
C ASP A 184 -20.33 -3.02 21.80
N THR A 185 -20.05 -1.79 21.37
CA THR A 185 -20.05 -0.63 22.27
C THR A 185 -21.43 -0.37 22.87
N GLN A 186 -22.49 -0.37 22.05
CA GLN A 186 -23.86 -0.14 22.55
C GLN A 186 -24.32 -1.24 23.52
N ILE A 187 -23.93 -2.49 23.29
CA ILE A 187 -24.19 -3.61 24.19
C ILE A 187 -23.48 -3.42 25.52
N LYS A 188 -22.21 -2.98 25.52
CA LYS A 188 -21.46 -2.70 26.75
C LYS A 188 -22.08 -1.55 27.55
N ASP A 189 -22.39 -0.44 26.89
CA ASP A 189 -23.02 0.72 27.55
C ASP A 189 -24.37 0.33 28.17
N LEU A 190 -25.19 -0.44 27.46
CA LEU A 190 -26.45 -0.97 27.98
C LEU A 190 -26.26 -1.94 29.14
N GLN A 191 -25.21 -2.76 29.14
CA GLN A 191 -24.90 -3.65 30.27
C GLN A 191 -24.57 -2.85 31.53
N GLU A 192 -23.79 -1.78 31.40
CA GLU A 192 -23.47 -0.89 32.51
C GLU A 192 -24.73 -0.19 33.05
N GLU A 193 -25.58 0.35 32.16
CA GLU A 193 -26.83 1.00 32.57
C GLU A 193 -27.82 0.03 33.24
N ILE A 194 -27.90 -1.21 32.75
CA ILE A 194 -28.71 -2.27 33.36
C ILE A 194 -28.19 -2.59 34.77
N LEU A 195 -26.87 -2.78 34.93
CA LEU A 195 -26.25 -3.08 36.23
C LEU A 195 -26.47 -1.95 37.24
N GLU A 196 -26.35 -0.69 36.83
CA GLU A 196 -26.60 0.47 37.69
C GLU A 196 -28.07 0.51 38.11
N THR A 197 -29.00 0.33 37.16
CA THR A 197 -30.44 0.30 37.45
C THR A 197 -30.82 -0.88 38.37
N GLU A 198 -30.19 -2.05 38.23
CA GLU A 198 -30.39 -3.21 39.12
C GLU A 198 -29.93 -2.93 40.56
N ARG A 199 -28.83 -2.21 40.73
CA ARG A 199 -28.37 -1.74 42.05
C ARG A 199 -29.36 -0.77 42.69
N GLU A 200 -29.92 0.16 41.92
CA GLU A 200 -30.93 1.09 42.44
C GLU A 200 -32.21 0.36 42.87
N VAL A 201 -32.72 -0.56 42.03
CA VAL A 201 -33.92 -1.37 42.31
C VAL A 201 -33.72 -2.22 43.58
N SER A 202 -32.57 -2.89 43.70
CA SER A 202 -32.26 -3.69 44.90
C SER A 202 -32.13 -2.84 46.15
N SER A 203 -31.55 -1.63 46.07
CA SER A 203 -31.47 -0.69 47.19
C SER A 203 -32.87 -0.24 47.67
N LEU A 204 -33.80 0.03 46.75
CA LEU A 204 -35.18 0.40 47.08
C LEU A 204 -35.95 -0.78 47.68
N LYS A 205 -35.75 -1.99 47.14
CA LYS A 205 -36.36 -3.21 47.68
C LYS A 205 -35.95 -3.44 49.13
N ASN A 206 -34.65 -3.32 49.44
CA ASN A 206 -34.14 -3.43 50.81
C ASN A 206 -34.72 -2.36 51.74
N LYS A 207 -34.88 -1.11 51.27
CA LYS A 207 -35.53 -0.04 52.05
C LYS A 207 -37.00 -0.38 52.37
N ILE A 208 -37.73 -0.91 51.39
CA ILE A 208 -39.14 -1.33 51.57
C ILE A 208 -39.24 -2.48 52.57
N ASP A 209 -38.35 -3.48 52.49
CA ASP A 209 -38.39 -4.66 53.37
C ASP A 209 -37.95 -4.32 54.81
N ASN A 210 -36.99 -3.42 54.98
CA ASN A 210 -36.61 -2.88 56.30
C ASN A 210 -37.74 -2.07 56.95
N LEU A 211 -38.53 -1.32 56.17
CA LEU A 211 -39.69 -0.59 56.70
C LEU A 211 -40.83 -1.52 57.12
N LYS A 212 -41.11 -2.56 56.32
CA LYS A 212 -42.12 -3.57 56.65
C LYS A 212 -41.79 -4.30 57.96
N SER A 213 -40.54 -4.74 58.11
CA SER A 213 -40.07 -5.42 59.34
C SER A 213 -40.13 -4.50 60.57
N ASN A 214 -39.77 -3.23 60.43
CA ASN A 214 -39.88 -2.24 61.51
C ASN A 214 -41.33 -1.94 61.93
N ILE A 215 -42.30 -1.99 61.00
CA ILE A 215 -43.73 -1.80 61.31
C ILE A 215 -44.29 -3.04 62.01
N LEU A 216 -43.98 -4.25 61.53
CA LEU A 216 -44.41 -5.50 62.14
C LEU A 216 -43.93 -5.61 63.61
N ALA A 217 -42.67 -5.29 63.87
CA ALA A 217 -42.10 -5.29 65.23
C ALA A 217 -42.76 -4.27 66.19
N LYS A 218 -43.37 -3.20 65.65
CA LYS A 218 -44.12 -2.21 66.45
C LYS A 218 -45.55 -2.67 66.77
N VAL A 219 -46.15 -3.52 65.94
CA VAL A 219 -47.53 -4.01 66.09
C VAL A 219 -47.61 -5.24 67.01
N GLU A 220 -46.57 -6.07 67.09
CA GLU A 220 -46.53 -7.26 67.96
C GLU A 220 -46.42 -6.95 69.48
N LYS A 221 -46.29 -5.68 69.88
CA LYS A 221 -46.16 -5.25 71.29
C LYS A 221 -47.48 -5.04 72.06
N SER A 222 -48.64 -5.26 71.44
CA SER A 222 -49.95 -5.11 72.10
C SER A 222 -50.59 -6.49 72.35
N SER A 223 -50.62 -6.93 73.61
CA SER A 223 -51.20 -8.20 74.06
C SER A 223 -52.60 -7.99 74.64
N MET A 224 -53.62 -8.67 74.12
CA MET A 224 -54.94 -8.76 74.76
C MET A 224 -55.40 -10.22 74.83
N SER A 225 -55.25 -10.82 76.01
CA SER A 225 -55.89 -12.08 76.38
C SER A 225 -56.56 -11.92 77.75
N SER A 226 -57.74 -12.53 77.89
CA SER A 226 -58.57 -12.72 79.09
C SER A 226 -59.55 -11.59 79.51
N MET A 227 -60.85 -11.84 79.28
CA MET A 227 -61.87 -11.77 80.33
C MET A 227 -63.21 -12.33 79.81
N VAL A 228 -63.39 -13.65 79.98
CA VAL A 228 -64.68 -14.32 79.95
C VAL A 228 -64.81 -15.06 81.27
N SER A 229 -65.58 -14.50 82.20
CA SER A 229 -66.15 -15.25 83.33
C SER A 229 -67.14 -14.39 84.10
N ALA A 230 -68.26 -15.02 84.47
CA ALA A 230 -69.32 -14.57 85.36
C ALA A 230 -70.35 -13.62 84.73
N TYR A 231 -71.43 -14.18 84.21
CA TYR A 231 -72.73 -14.13 84.88
C TYR A 231 -73.67 -15.11 84.16
N SER A 232 -73.44 -16.39 84.43
CA SER A 232 -74.39 -17.45 84.15
C SER A 232 -75.59 -17.33 85.11
N ASP A 233 -76.74 -17.80 84.63
CA ASP A 233 -77.84 -18.33 85.45
C ASP A 233 -78.97 -17.42 85.95
N ILE A 234 -79.15 -16.21 85.40
CA ILE A 234 -80.44 -15.47 85.54
C ILE A 234 -80.99 -14.96 84.17
N SER A 235 -80.33 -15.28 83.04
CA SER A 235 -80.65 -14.71 81.73
C SER A 235 -81.57 -15.55 80.83
N ASP A 236 -81.79 -16.84 81.08
CA ASP A 236 -82.40 -17.73 80.09
C ASP A 236 -83.93 -17.83 80.17
N LEU A 237 -84.53 -17.51 81.32
CA LEU A 237 -86.00 -17.46 81.45
C LEU A 237 -86.62 -16.09 81.09
N TYR A 238 -85.84 -14.99 81.12
CA TYR A 238 -86.35 -13.65 80.77
C TYR A 238 -86.10 -13.29 79.28
N ARG A 239 -85.03 -13.83 78.66
CA ARG A 239 -84.73 -13.62 77.22
C ARG A 239 -85.72 -14.29 76.27
N THR A 240 -86.32 -15.41 76.65
CA THR A 240 -87.27 -16.13 75.79
C THR A 240 -88.57 -15.35 75.60
N ILE A 241 -89.07 -14.67 76.64
CA ILE A 241 -90.30 -13.86 76.55
C ILE A 241 -90.06 -12.52 75.84
N VAL A 242 -88.90 -11.86 76.06
CA VAL A 242 -88.54 -10.59 75.39
C VAL A 242 -88.13 -10.78 73.93
N SER A 243 -87.47 -11.88 73.57
CA SER A 243 -87.02 -12.13 72.18
C SER A 243 -88.18 -12.35 71.21
N VAL A 244 -89.28 -12.98 71.63
CA VAL A 244 -90.46 -13.18 70.76
C VAL A 244 -91.14 -11.85 70.43
N LEU A 245 -91.26 -10.92 71.41
CA LEU A 245 -91.84 -9.59 71.18
C LEU A 245 -90.90 -8.67 70.37
N SER A 246 -89.59 -8.75 70.61
CA SER A 246 -88.56 -8.04 69.83
C SER A 246 -88.50 -8.52 68.37
N ASN A 247 -88.68 -9.82 68.12
CA ASN A 247 -88.65 -10.39 66.77
C ASN A 247 -89.84 -9.92 65.90
N ILE A 248 -91.02 -9.71 66.49
CA ILE A 248 -92.17 -9.16 65.76
C ILE A 248 -91.95 -7.69 65.40
N GLN A 249 -91.32 -6.90 66.27
CA GLN A 249 -90.95 -5.51 65.96
C GLN A 249 -89.83 -5.41 64.92
N SER A 250 -88.82 -6.30 64.97
CA SER A 250 -87.71 -6.29 64.02
C SER A 250 -88.16 -6.66 62.61
N ILE A 251 -89.09 -7.61 62.45
CA ILE A 251 -89.67 -7.98 61.14
C ILE A 251 -90.44 -6.79 60.53
N LYS A 252 -91.19 -6.03 61.33
CA LYS A 252 -91.89 -4.81 60.87
C LYS A 252 -90.92 -3.71 60.43
N ALA A 253 -89.83 -3.50 61.18
CA ALA A 253 -88.79 -2.54 60.80
C ALA A 253 -88.05 -2.96 59.51
N ASN A 254 -87.76 -4.25 59.37
CA ASN A 254 -87.11 -4.80 58.18
C ASN A 254 -87.96 -4.64 56.92
N LEU A 255 -89.29 -4.83 56.99
CA LEU A 255 -90.19 -4.56 55.85
C LEU A 255 -90.18 -3.09 55.42
N LYS A 256 -90.07 -2.16 56.38
CA LYS A 256 -89.98 -0.72 56.10
C LYS A 256 -88.62 -0.33 55.48
N ASN A 257 -87.54 -0.98 55.89
CA ASN A 257 -86.22 -0.80 55.29
C ASN A 257 -86.15 -1.39 53.88
N LEU A 258 -86.80 -2.53 53.64
CA LEU A 258 -86.85 -3.18 52.32
C LEU A 258 -87.62 -2.35 51.29
N SER A 259 -88.71 -1.70 51.71
CA SER A 259 -89.43 -0.78 50.83
C SER A 259 -88.64 0.50 50.53
N ALA A 260 -87.89 1.04 51.50
CA ALA A 260 -86.98 2.16 51.28
C ALA A 260 -85.84 1.81 50.29
N LEU A 261 -85.24 0.62 50.42
CA LEU A 261 -84.21 0.13 49.51
C LEU A 261 -84.74 -0.09 48.08
N LEU A 262 -85.97 -0.59 47.92
CA LEU A 262 -86.60 -0.72 46.60
C LEU A 262 -86.83 0.64 45.94
N LEU A 263 -87.20 1.66 46.71
CA LEU A 263 -87.36 3.02 46.21
C LEU A 263 -86.00 3.60 45.76
N GLN A 264 -84.94 3.37 46.54
CA GLN A 264 -83.58 3.79 46.20
C GLN A 264 -83.05 3.10 44.94
N LYS A 265 -83.30 1.79 44.78
CA LYS A 265 -82.96 1.03 43.57
C LYS A 265 -83.65 1.61 42.33
N ARG A 266 -84.93 1.99 42.43
CA ARG A 266 -85.63 2.66 41.31
C ARG A 266 -85.02 4.00 40.94
N LYS A 267 -84.67 4.84 41.92
CA LYS A 267 -84.01 6.13 41.66
C LYS A 267 -82.65 5.94 40.96
N LEU A 268 -81.86 4.97 41.39
CA LEU A 268 -80.58 4.64 40.76
C LEU A 268 -80.75 4.13 39.32
N LEU A 269 -81.83 3.39 39.03
CA LEU A 269 -82.14 2.94 37.66
C LEU A 269 -82.53 4.13 36.75
N ASP A 270 -83.32 5.08 37.24
CA ASP A 270 -83.66 6.31 36.50
C ASP A 270 -82.42 7.18 36.24
N GLU A 271 -81.51 7.28 37.21
CA GLU A 271 -80.22 7.98 37.04
C GLU A 271 -79.32 7.29 36.00
N LEU A 272 -79.27 5.95 36.01
CA LEU A 272 -78.57 5.15 34.99
C LEU A 272 -79.16 5.37 33.59
N GLU A 273 -80.47 5.51 33.49
CA GLU A 273 -81.15 5.70 32.21
C GLU A 273 -80.86 7.09 31.61
N LYS A 274 -80.70 8.11 32.47
CA LYS A 274 -80.24 9.46 32.06
C LYS A 274 -78.79 9.50 31.57
N LEU A 275 -77.96 8.50 31.89
CA LEU A 275 -76.55 8.44 31.48
C LEU A 275 -76.33 7.76 30.12
N LYS A 276 -77.28 6.93 29.63
CA LYS A 276 -77.20 6.27 28.31
C LYS A 276 -76.93 7.19 27.10
N PRO A 277 -77.43 8.45 27.03
CA PRO A 277 -77.13 9.34 25.90
C PRO A 277 -75.65 9.76 25.82
N PHE A 278 -74.92 9.73 26.94
CA PHE A 278 -73.50 10.10 26.98
C PHE A 278 -72.60 9.04 26.34
N ASP A 279 -73.04 7.79 26.24
CA ASP A 279 -72.27 6.72 25.58
C ASP A 279 -72.04 7.04 24.10
N LYS A 280 -73.06 7.56 23.39
CA LYS A 280 -72.92 7.98 21.98
C LYS A 280 -71.94 9.15 21.83
N ILE A 281 -71.99 10.13 22.72
CA ILE A 281 -71.08 11.29 22.70
C ILE A 281 -69.65 10.85 23.02
N TYR A 282 -69.48 9.89 23.93
CA TYR A 282 -68.20 9.29 24.25
C TYR A 282 -67.62 8.56 23.03
N ASP A 283 -68.41 7.71 22.36
CA ASP A 283 -67.98 6.97 21.18
C ASP A 283 -67.63 7.90 20.01
N ASP A 284 -68.44 8.93 19.74
CA ASP A 284 -68.16 9.93 18.70
C ASP A 284 -66.88 10.72 18.99
N THR A 285 -66.70 11.16 20.25
CA THR A 285 -65.50 11.87 20.68
C THR A 285 -64.26 10.97 20.60
N LYS A 286 -64.39 9.69 20.97
CA LYS A 286 -63.33 8.68 20.87
C LYS A 286 -62.92 8.44 19.42
N LEU A 287 -63.88 8.41 18.49
CA LEU A 287 -63.62 8.24 17.07
C LEU A 287 -62.92 9.47 16.47
N LYS A 288 -63.34 10.68 16.86
CA LYS A 288 -62.65 11.93 16.49
C LYS A 288 -61.23 11.99 17.02
N LEU A 289 -61.01 11.58 18.28
CA LEU A 289 -59.69 11.50 18.89
C LEU A 289 -58.78 10.53 18.13
N SER A 290 -59.28 9.33 17.80
CA SER A 290 -58.55 8.35 17.00
C SER A 290 -58.16 8.90 15.62
N ASN A 291 -59.06 9.64 14.95
CA ASN A 291 -58.75 10.25 13.65
C ASN A 291 -57.70 11.36 13.76
N LEU A 292 -57.76 12.19 14.80
CA LEU A 292 -56.75 13.23 15.07
C LEU A 292 -55.39 12.60 15.41
N GLU A 293 -55.36 11.52 16.19
CA GLU A 293 -54.14 10.76 16.48
C GLU A 293 -53.52 10.17 15.21
N GLN A 294 -54.34 9.66 14.28
CA GLN A 294 -53.85 9.18 12.99
C GLN A 294 -53.32 10.32 12.11
N ALA A 295 -53.98 11.48 12.11
CA ALA A 295 -53.52 12.65 11.37
C ALA A 295 -52.18 13.18 11.92
N LEU A 296 -52.04 13.25 13.25
CA LEU A 296 -50.78 13.61 13.92
C LEU A 296 -49.65 12.65 13.52
N LYS A 297 -49.88 11.33 13.57
CA LYS A 297 -48.89 10.33 13.13
C LYS A 297 -48.44 10.53 11.67
N ARG A 298 -49.35 10.92 10.78
CA ARG A 298 -49.01 11.21 9.37
C ARG A 298 -48.15 12.47 9.24
N ILE A 299 -48.47 13.51 10.00
CA ILE A 299 -47.69 14.76 10.02
C ILE A 299 -46.31 14.50 10.61
N ASP A 300 -46.21 13.78 11.73
CA ASP A 300 -44.93 13.41 12.35
C ASP A 300 -44.06 12.63 11.38
N HIS A 301 -44.63 11.66 10.66
CA HIS A 301 -43.90 10.93 9.63
C HIS A 301 -43.38 11.83 8.51
N LYS A 302 -44.17 12.83 8.09
CA LYS A 302 -43.77 13.78 7.06
C LYS A 302 -42.66 14.72 7.55
N ILE A 303 -42.71 15.15 8.82
CA ILE A 303 -41.65 15.93 9.47
C ILE A 303 -40.36 15.12 9.51
N ASP A 304 -40.43 13.84 9.88
CA ASP A 304 -39.27 12.96 9.92
C ASP A 304 -38.64 12.75 8.54
N CYS A 305 -39.46 12.60 7.49
CA CYS A 305 -38.97 12.54 6.11
C CYS A 305 -38.28 13.85 5.71
N LEU A 306 -38.90 15.01 5.95
CA LEU A 306 -38.31 16.30 5.62
C LEU A 306 -37.00 16.57 6.40
N ARG A 307 -36.91 16.14 7.66
CA ARG A 307 -35.67 16.21 8.45
C ARG A 307 -34.55 15.35 7.87
N LYS A 308 -34.88 14.13 7.39
CA LYS A 308 -33.90 13.27 6.71
C LYS A 308 -33.42 13.91 5.42
N ASP A 309 -34.33 14.49 4.64
CA ASP A 309 -33.99 15.21 3.41
C ASP A 309 -33.10 16.42 3.71
N GLU A 310 -33.41 17.21 4.74
CA GLU A 310 -32.59 18.35 5.18
C GLU A 310 -31.17 17.92 5.55
N VAL A 311 -31.01 16.85 6.32
CA VAL A 311 -29.70 16.29 6.69
C VAL A 311 -28.94 15.85 5.43
N SER A 312 -29.61 15.17 4.50
CA SER A 312 -29.00 14.72 3.25
C SER A 312 -28.52 15.91 2.39
N LEU A 313 -29.34 16.96 2.26
CA LEU A 313 -29.03 18.15 1.48
C LEU A 313 -27.87 18.95 2.10
N LYS A 314 -27.86 19.12 3.44
CA LYS A 314 -26.74 19.75 4.14
C LYS A 314 -25.43 18.99 3.93
N SER A 315 -25.48 17.65 3.95
CA SER A 315 -24.30 16.83 3.67
C SER A 315 -23.81 16.99 2.23
N ALA A 316 -24.73 17.06 1.26
CA ALA A 316 -24.40 17.29 -0.13
C ALA A 316 -23.78 18.68 -0.35
N ILE A 317 -24.35 19.73 0.24
CA ILE A 317 -23.81 21.10 0.19
C ILE A 317 -22.37 21.12 0.71
N LYS A 318 -22.13 20.56 1.90
CA LYS A 318 -20.77 20.49 2.47
C LYS A 318 -19.79 19.74 1.56
N SER A 319 -20.24 18.66 0.91
CA SER A 319 -19.40 17.93 -0.04
C SER A 319 -19.06 18.75 -1.30
N LEU A 320 -20.00 19.57 -1.78
CA LEU A 320 -19.79 20.45 -2.93
C LEU A 320 -18.90 21.64 -2.57
N GLU A 321 -19.04 22.20 -1.38
CA GLU A 321 -18.16 23.25 -0.86
C GLU A 321 -16.70 22.76 -0.76
N MET A 322 -16.47 21.55 -0.25
CA MET A 322 -15.14 20.94 -0.21
C MET A 322 -14.54 20.79 -1.62
N LYS A 323 -15.33 20.29 -2.58
CA LYS A 323 -14.90 20.18 -3.98
C LYS A 323 -14.58 21.53 -4.61
N LEU A 324 -15.34 22.57 -4.28
CA LEU A 324 -15.09 23.92 -4.78
C LEU A 324 -13.74 24.45 -4.28
N ILE A 325 -13.42 24.22 -3.00
CA ILE A 325 -12.12 24.59 -2.42
C ILE A 325 -10.97 23.85 -3.13
N GLU A 326 -11.14 22.55 -3.39
CA GLU A 326 -10.15 21.77 -4.14
C GLU A 326 -9.93 22.31 -5.56
N ILE A 327 -11.01 22.62 -6.30
CA ILE A 327 -10.93 23.19 -7.65
C ILE A 327 -10.19 24.53 -7.62
N GLN A 328 -10.50 25.41 -6.66
CA GLN A 328 -9.82 26.69 -6.51
C GLN A 328 -8.33 26.54 -6.17
N ALA A 329 -7.94 25.51 -5.43
CA ALA A 329 -6.54 25.20 -5.18
C ALA A 329 -5.84 24.77 -6.49
N TYR A 330 -6.46 23.89 -7.27
CA TYR A 330 -5.91 23.46 -8.56
C TYR A 330 -5.82 24.61 -9.59
N GLU A 331 -6.80 25.51 -9.65
CA GLU A 331 -6.76 26.69 -10.51
C GLU A 331 -5.57 27.61 -10.18
N LYS A 332 -5.22 27.75 -8.89
CA LYS A 332 -4.04 28.52 -8.47
C LYS A 332 -2.71 27.84 -8.83
N GLU A 333 -2.66 26.51 -8.84
CA GLU A 333 -1.45 25.76 -9.18
C GLU A 333 -1.21 25.60 -10.69
N LEU A 334 -2.28 25.60 -11.49
CA LEU A 334 -2.23 25.36 -12.93
C LEU A 334 -1.20 26.23 -13.68
N PRO A 335 -1.12 27.57 -13.47
CA PRO A 335 -0.15 28.42 -14.16
C PRO A 335 1.31 28.05 -13.87
N ASN A 336 1.60 27.62 -12.64
CA ASN A 336 2.94 27.19 -12.24
C ASN A 336 3.32 25.87 -12.90
N LEU A 337 2.38 24.92 -12.98
CA LEU A 337 2.58 23.65 -13.68
C LEU A 337 2.77 23.86 -15.19
N GLU A 338 1.96 24.73 -15.81
CA GLU A 338 2.11 25.08 -17.22
C GLU A 338 3.47 25.72 -17.52
N LYS A 339 3.93 26.63 -16.66
CA LYS A 339 5.26 27.24 -16.78
C LYS A 339 6.37 26.18 -16.69
N LYS A 340 6.31 25.29 -15.70
CA LYS A 340 7.27 24.18 -15.54
C LYS A 340 7.25 23.25 -16.75
N ALA A 341 6.07 22.89 -17.26
CA ALA A 341 5.94 22.05 -18.45
C ALA A 341 6.59 22.70 -19.68
N LYS A 342 6.40 24.02 -19.87
CA LYS A 342 7.00 24.78 -20.97
C LYS A 342 8.53 24.84 -20.86
N GLU A 343 9.06 25.01 -19.65
CA GLU A 343 10.51 25.00 -19.39
C GLU A 343 11.13 23.63 -19.65
N LEU A 344 10.50 22.55 -19.15
CA LEU A 344 10.97 21.18 -19.38
C LEU A 344 10.96 20.83 -20.87
N LYS A 345 9.91 21.21 -21.60
CA LYS A 345 9.82 21.01 -23.06
C LYS A 345 10.90 21.78 -23.82
N ARG A 346 11.34 22.95 -23.32
CA ARG A 346 12.48 23.67 -23.90
C ARG A 346 13.79 22.92 -23.64
N LYS A 347 14.02 22.45 -22.42
CA LYS A 347 15.23 21.68 -22.07
C LYS A 347 15.32 20.39 -22.88
N GLU A 348 14.22 19.66 -23.01
CA GLU A 348 14.11 18.45 -23.83
C GLU A 348 14.54 18.72 -25.28
N LYS A 349 14.04 19.80 -25.90
CA LYS A 349 14.46 20.20 -27.25
C LYS A 349 15.96 20.47 -27.35
N VAL A 350 16.53 21.19 -26.37
CA VAL A 350 17.97 21.49 -26.35
C VAL A 350 18.79 20.21 -26.21
N TYR A 351 18.44 19.33 -25.27
CA TYR A 351 19.15 18.07 -25.07
C TYR A 351 19.02 17.13 -26.27
N ASN A 352 17.87 17.08 -26.93
CA ASN A 352 17.70 16.32 -28.17
C ASN A 352 18.60 16.84 -29.30
N VAL A 353 18.78 18.16 -29.41
CA VAL A 353 19.71 18.73 -30.39
C VAL A 353 21.15 18.40 -30.02
N LEU A 354 21.52 18.55 -28.74
CA LEU A 354 22.86 18.23 -28.28
C LEU A 354 23.20 16.76 -28.51
N ALA A 355 22.35 15.83 -28.07
CA ALA A 355 22.60 14.39 -28.20
C ALA A 355 22.63 13.93 -29.67
N ASN A 356 21.65 14.34 -30.48
CA ASN A 356 21.48 13.79 -31.82
C ASN A 356 22.27 14.53 -32.91
N ARG A 357 22.63 15.80 -32.68
CA ARG A 357 23.36 16.61 -33.68
C ARG A 357 24.79 16.95 -33.25
N VAL A 358 24.99 17.37 -32.00
CA VAL A 358 26.31 17.88 -31.55
C VAL A 358 27.20 16.75 -31.06
N PHE A 359 26.71 15.89 -30.18
CA PHE A 359 27.46 14.77 -29.60
C PHE A 359 27.16 13.43 -30.25
N SER A 360 26.44 13.43 -31.38
CA SER A 360 26.33 12.22 -32.19
C SER A 360 27.68 11.91 -32.85
N ASP A 361 27.85 10.65 -33.27
CA ASP A 361 29.10 10.19 -33.87
C ASP A 361 29.54 11.05 -35.06
N ARG A 362 28.59 11.68 -35.77
CA ARG A 362 28.82 12.56 -36.92
C ARG A 362 29.07 14.03 -36.58
N GLY A 363 28.84 14.42 -35.33
CA GLY A 363 28.90 15.79 -34.86
C GLY A 363 30.32 16.21 -34.47
N LEU A 364 30.43 16.78 -33.27
CA LEU A 364 31.66 17.26 -32.67
C LEU A 364 32.76 16.18 -32.58
N PRO A 365 32.51 14.92 -32.18
CA PRO A 365 33.55 13.88 -32.13
C PRO A 365 34.24 13.67 -33.49
N SER A 366 33.45 13.48 -34.57
CA SER A 366 33.97 13.38 -35.94
C SER A 366 34.71 14.64 -36.41
N ALA A 367 34.22 15.82 -36.02
CA ALA A 367 34.87 17.08 -36.38
C ALA A 367 36.24 17.21 -35.69
N LEU A 368 36.35 16.82 -34.42
CA LEU A 368 37.62 16.80 -33.69
C LEU A 368 38.58 15.77 -34.30
N LEU A 369 38.13 14.54 -34.58
CA LEU A 369 38.96 13.54 -35.23
C LEU A 369 39.52 14.02 -36.58
N ARG A 370 38.71 14.71 -37.39
CA ARG A 370 39.17 15.31 -38.65
C ARG A 370 40.21 16.40 -38.45
N ALA A 371 40.07 17.22 -37.40
CA ALA A 371 41.04 18.25 -37.08
C ALA A 371 42.41 17.67 -36.67
N TYR A 372 42.42 16.50 -36.02
CA TYR A 372 43.66 15.82 -35.60
C TYR A 372 44.22 14.83 -36.63
N ALA A 373 43.43 14.40 -37.62
CA ALA A 373 43.80 13.37 -38.58
C ALA A 373 45.14 13.68 -39.28
N GLU A 374 45.29 14.89 -39.85
CA GLU A 374 46.51 15.29 -40.55
C GLU A 374 47.74 15.28 -39.63
N ARG A 375 47.59 15.70 -38.37
CA ARG A 375 48.68 15.67 -37.40
C ARG A 375 49.08 14.24 -37.04
N ILE A 376 48.10 13.35 -36.84
CA ILE A 376 48.36 11.93 -36.61
C ILE A 376 49.07 11.33 -37.81
N GLU A 377 48.58 11.56 -39.03
CA GLU A 377 49.22 11.11 -40.27
C GLU A 377 50.68 11.55 -40.37
N ASN A 378 50.95 12.83 -40.16
CA ASN A 378 52.31 13.37 -40.24
C ASN A 378 53.23 12.71 -39.22
N LYS A 379 52.78 12.57 -37.97
CA LYS A 379 53.60 11.97 -36.91
C LYS A 379 53.87 10.48 -37.16
N VAL A 380 52.84 9.72 -37.55
CA VAL A 380 52.94 8.29 -37.89
C VAL A 380 53.91 8.09 -39.04
N ASN A 381 53.78 8.87 -40.11
CA ASN A 381 54.65 8.76 -41.29
C ASN A 381 56.10 9.15 -41.00
N ASN A 382 56.32 10.12 -40.11
CA ASN A 382 57.66 10.48 -39.65
C ASN A 382 58.31 9.35 -38.85
N VAL A 383 57.57 8.67 -37.97
CA VAL A 383 58.10 7.52 -37.24
C VAL A 383 58.37 6.36 -38.20
N LEU A 384 57.42 6.06 -39.09
CA LEU A 384 57.52 4.95 -40.03
C LEU A 384 58.72 5.10 -41.00
N SER A 385 59.04 6.32 -41.41
CA SER A 385 60.22 6.57 -42.26
C SER A 385 61.54 6.38 -41.53
N LEU A 386 61.57 6.52 -40.19
CA LEU A 386 62.76 6.32 -39.36
C LEU A 386 63.01 4.84 -39.07
N ILE A 387 61.97 4.05 -38.82
CA ILE A 387 62.11 2.65 -38.39
C ILE A 387 61.95 1.62 -39.52
N TRP A 388 61.44 2.03 -40.68
CA TRP A 388 61.15 1.14 -41.80
C TRP A 388 61.62 1.70 -43.14
N SER A 389 60.78 2.49 -43.82
CA SER A 389 61.14 3.06 -45.13
C SER A 389 60.22 4.21 -45.52
N PRO A 390 60.75 5.26 -46.19
CA PRO A 390 59.96 6.37 -46.71
C PRO A 390 59.06 6.00 -47.91
N ASP A 391 59.15 4.77 -48.42
CA ASP A 391 58.25 4.26 -49.46
C ASP A 391 56.89 3.84 -48.92
N TYR A 392 56.72 3.82 -47.59
CA TYR A 392 55.46 3.49 -46.93
C TYR A 392 54.80 4.75 -46.38
N ARG A 393 53.47 4.81 -46.47
CA ARG A 393 52.65 5.87 -45.88
C ARG A 393 51.36 5.32 -45.28
N VAL A 394 50.93 5.95 -44.20
CA VAL A 394 49.64 5.76 -43.55
C VAL A 394 48.82 7.04 -43.70
N ARG A 395 47.56 6.90 -44.12
CA ARG A 395 46.55 7.97 -44.14
C ARG A 395 45.41 7.62 -43.19
N VAL A 396 44.96 8.59 -42.41
CA VAL A 396 43.86 8.50 -41.46
C VAL A 396 42.60 9.04 -42.14
N LYS A 397 41.77 8.13 -42.63
CA LYS A 397 40.48 8.49 -43.23
C LYS A 397 39.42 8.54 -42.15
N VAL A 398 38.92 9.74 -41.87
CA VAL A 398 37.75 9.93 -41.00
C VAL A 398 36.52 10.05 -41.87
N SER A 399 35.63 9.07 -41.78
CA SER A 399 34.40 9.02 -42.55
C SER A 399 33.36 10.01 -42.01
N ARG A 400 32.35 10.34 -42.84
CA ARG A 400 31.29 11.31 -42.46
C ARG A 400 30.39 10.81 -41.33
N ASP A 401 30.37 9.50 -41.11
CA ASP A 401 29.63 8.84 -40.04
C ASP A 401 30.45 8.65 -38.74
N GLY A 402 31.71 9.09 -38.72
CA GLY A 402 32.59 9.03 -37.54
C GLY A 402 33.42 7.77 -37.42
N GLY A 403 33.39 6.89 -38.42
CA GLY A 403 34.36 5.82 -38.57
C GLY A 403 35.76 6.38 -38.82
N VAL A 404 36.75 5.74 -38.23
CA VAL A 404 38.17 5.99 -38.53
C VAL A 404 38.71 4.76 -39.24
N ASP A 405 39.40 4.97 -40.35
CA ASP A 405 40.04 3.93 -41.13
C ASP A 405 41.49 4.33 -41.45
N LEU A 406 42.38 3.34 -41.52
CA LEU A 406 43.79 3.55 -41.80
C LEU A 406 44.11 2.99 -43.19
N GLU A 407 44.34 3.88 -44.14
CA GLU A 407 44.79 3.48 -45.47
C GLU A 407 46.32 3.46 -45.51
N CYS A 408 46.89 2.28 -45.64
CA CYS A 408 48.32 2.10 -45.84
C CYS A 408 48.64 2.05 -47.34
N ALA A 409 49.72 2.69 -47.75
CA ALA A 409 50.14 2.76 -49.14
C ALA A 409 51.64 2.53 -49.29
N ARG A 410 52.04 1.93 -50.41
CA ARG A 410 53.44 1.71 -50.79
C ARG A 410 53.74 2.40 -52.11
N ARG A 411 54.90 3.04 -52.20
CA ARG A 411 55.40 3.67 -53.42
C ARG A 411 55.76 2.61 -54.46
N ASP A 412 55.27 2.79 -55.69
CA ASP A 412 55.65 1.95 -56.82
C ASP A 412 56.90 2.46 -57.56
N PHE A 413 57.33 1.73 -58.59
CA PHE A 413 58.51 2.07 -59.40
C PHE A 413 58.38 3.37 -60.18
N LEU A 414 57.16 3.92 -60.31
CA LEU A 414 56.90 5.23 -60.92
C LEU A 414 56.88 6.36 -59.88
N GLY A 415 57.15 6.05 -58.61
CA GLY A 415 57.15 7.02 -57.52
C GLY A 415 55.75 7.31 -56.95
N VAL A 416 54.72 6.55 -57.32
CA VAL A 416 53.33 6.80 -56.91
C VAL A 416 52.94 5.90 -55.76
N TYR A 417 52.38 6.47 -54.69
CA TYR A 417 51.85 5.68 -53.57
C TYR A 417 50.53 4.99 -53.95
N LYS A 418 50.54 3.66 -53.90
CA LYS A 418 49.35 2.84 -54.15
C LYS A 418 48.81 2.27 -52.84
N PRO A 419 47.51 2.49 -52.52
CA PRO A 419 46.86 1.87 -51.37
C PRO A 419 46.96 0.35 -51.43
N ARG A 420 47.19 -0.28 -50.27
CA ARG A 420 47.17 -1.72 -50.09
C ARG A 420 46.35 -2.06 -48.85
N PRO A 421 45.50 -3.10 -48.88
CA PRO A 421 44.83 -3.59 -47.68
C PRO A 421 45.86 -4.03 -46.64
N LEU A 422 45.59 -3.77 -45.35
CA LEU A 422 46.50 -4.11 -44.24
C LEU A 422 46.84 -5.61 -44.21
N GLU A 423 45.92 -6.46 -44.65
CA GLU A 423 46.06 -7.91 -44.71
C GLU A 423 47.12 -8.38 -45.72
N THR A 424 47.52 -7.51 -46.65
CA THR A 424 48.51 -7.82 -47.69
C THR A 424 49.94 -7.44 -47.30
N PHE A 425 50.12 -6.79 -46.14
CA PHE A 425 51.43 -6.46 -45.62
C PHE A 425 52.06 -7.69 -44.95
N SER A 426 53.38 -7.82 -45.06
CA SER A 426 54.13 -8.84 -44.34
C SER A 426 54.07 -8.62 -42.82
N GLY A 427 54.48 -9.63 -42.05
CA GLY A 427 54.56 -9.51 -40.59
C GLY A 427 55.43 -8.34 -40.13
N GLY A 428 56.63 -8.19 -40.73
CA GLY A 428 57.54 -7.07 -40.42
C GLY A 428 56.94 -5.71 -40.76
N GLU A 429 56.32 -5.58 -41.94
CA GLU A 429 55.67 -4.34 -42.35
C GLU A 429 54.51 -3.95 -41.42
N SER A 430 53.66 -4.92 -41.05
CA SER A 430 52.54 -4.71 -40.13
C SER A 430 53.02 -4.32 -38.74
N THR A 431 54.10 -4.97 -38.27
CA THR A 431 54.76 -4.67 -36.99
C THR A 431 55.32 -3.25 -36.97
N ALA A 432 56.01 -2.83 -38.04
CA ALA A 432 56.54 -1.47 -38.17
C ALA A 432 55.43 -0.42 -38.19
N ILE A 433 54.32 -0.66 -38.90
CA ILE A 433 53.16 0.25 -38.90
C ILE A 433 52.55 0.34 -37.49
N GLY A 434 52.45 -0.78 -36.77
CA GLY A 434 51.98 -0.83 -35.39
C GLY A 434 52.84 0.01 -34.44
N PHE A 435 54.16 -0.13 -34.51
CA PHE A 435 55.09 0.72 -33.75
C PHE A 435 54.96 2.19 -34.14
N ALA A 436 54.89 2.50 -35.43
CA ALA A 436 54.75 3.88 -35.89
C ALA A 436 53.50 4.55 -35.33
N LEU A 437 52.36 3.85 -35.33
CA LEU A 437 51.12 4.31 -34.70
C LEU A 437 51.31 4.51 -33.19
N ARG A 438 51.81 3.50 -32.49
CA ARG A 438 51.94 3.52 -31.02
C ARG A 438 52.85 4.64 -30.54
N LEU A 439 54.01 4.80 -31.17
CA LEU A 439 55.00 5.81 -30.81
C LEU A 439 54.52 7.21 -31.19
N ALA A 440 53.93 7.39 -32.38
CA ALA A 440 53.36 8.67 -32.79
C ALA A 440 52.26 9.15 -31.84
N PHE A 441 51.38 8.25 -31.37
CA PHE A 441 50.36 8.61 -30.38
C PHE A 441 50.98 9.04 -29.05
N SER A 442 52.01 8.35 -28.56
CA SER A 442 52.69 8.75 -27.33
C SER A 442 53.34 10.12 -27.45
N GLU A 443 53.96 10.41 -28.59
CA GLU A 443 54.53 11.74 -28.83
C GLU A 443 53.45 12.83 -28.92
N ILE A 444 52.32 12.59 -29.60
CA ILE A 444 51.20 13.56 -29.68
C ILE A 444 50.61 13.83 -28.30
N LEU A 445 50.41 12.78 -27.48
CA LEU A 445 49.87 12.93 -26.12
C LEU A 445 50.83 13.70 -25.21
N ALA A 446 52.14 13.46 -25.35
CA ALA A 446 53.16 14.19 -24.62
C ALA A 446 53.19 15.68 -25.02
N GLU A 447 53.06 15.99 -26.31
CA GLU A 447 53.02 17.37 -26.83
C GLU A 447 51.76 18.15 -26.36
N GLU A 448 50.58 17.53 -26.40
CA GLU A 448 49.31 18.23 -26.14
C GLU A 448 48.98 18.40 -24.66
N TYR A 449 49.27 17.38 -23.85
CA TYR A 449 48.79 17.32 -22.46
C TYR A 449 49.93 17.35 -21.45
N GLY A 450 51.19 17.39 -21.90
CA GLY A 450 52.35 17.16 -21.04
C GLY A 450 52.33 15.77 -20.39
N ALA A 451 51.47 14.87 -20.88
CA ALA A 451 51.28 13.54 -20.34
C ALA A 451 52.43 12.66 -20.81
N ARG A 452 53.38 12.40 -19.91
CA ARG A 452 54.46 11.44 -20.14
C ARG A 452 53.92 10.02 -19.98
N VAL A 453 54.36 9.11 -20.84
CA VAL A 453 54.02 7.70 -20.67
C VAL A 453 55.12 7.09 -19.81
N ASN A 454 54.81 6.76 -18.56
CA ASN A 454 55.84 6.33 -17.61
C ASN A 454 56.63 5.11 -18.11
N VAL A 455 55.95 4.11 -18.69
CA VAL A 455 56.60 2.85 -19.12
C VAL A 455 56.04 2.36 -20.44
N LEU A 456 56.92 1.94 -21.37
CA LEU A 456 56.58 1.16 -22.56
C LEU A 456 57.07 -0.27 -22.39
N ILE A 457 56.15 -1.24 -22.49
CA ILE A 457 56.49 -2.67 -22.50
C ILE A 457 56.25 -3.22 -23.90
N ILE A 458 57.26 -3.86 -24.47
CA ILE A 458 57.24 -4.47 -25.80
C ILE A 458 57.42 -5.97 -25.62
N ASP A 459 56.38 -6.75 -25.92
CA ASP A 459 56.40 -8.21 -25.82
C ASP A 459 56.57 -8.85 -27.20
N GLU A 460 57.72 -9.46 -27.45
CA GLU A 460 58.12 -10.13 -28.69
C GLU A 460 57.97 -9.30 -29.98
N GLY A 461 57.92 -7.97 -29.84
CA GLY A 461 57.68 -7.04 -30.94
C GLY A 461 58.81 -6.94 -31.96
N PHE A 462 60.00 -7.47 -31.67
CA PHE A 462 61.17 -7.37 -32.55
C PHE A 462 61.33 -8.57 -33.51
N SER A 463 60.60 -9.65 -33.26
CA SER A 463 60.76 -10.96 -33.95
C SER A 463 60.50 -10.92 -35.45
N GLN A 464 59.63 -10.02 -35.91
CA GLN A 464 59.22 -9.94 -37.31
C GLN A 464 60.02 -8.91 -38.12
N LEU A 465 60.87 -8.11 -37.46
CA LEU A 465 61.74 -7.13 -38.10
C LEU A 465 63.09 -7.78 -38.41
N ASP A 466 63.77 -7.36 -39.47
CA ASP A 466 65.17 -7.75 -39.68
C ASP A 466 66.12 -6.92 -38.79
N ARG A 467 67.41 -7.25 -38.81
CA ARG A 467 68.41 -6.61 -37.96
C ARG A 467 68.49 -5.09 -38.15
N GLU A 468 68.45 -4.61 -39.40
CA GLU A 468 68.54 -3.18 -39.71
C GLU A 468 67.35 -2.41 -39.13
N HIS A 469 66.14 -2.94 -39.30
CA HIS A 469 64.93 -2.31 -38.77
C HIS A 469 64.81 -2.46 -37.24
N ARG A 470 65.34 -3.54 -36.65
CA ARG A 470 65.47 -3.67 -35.18
C ARG A 470 66.39 -2.60 -34.61
N GLU A 471 67.55 -2.40 -35.21
CA GLU A 471 68.51 -1.34 -34.84
C GLU A 471 67.85 0.05 -34.90
N ALA A 472 67.17 0.35 -36.00
CA ALA A 472 66.48 1.63 -36.18
C ALA A 472 65.36 1.86 -35.15
N LEU A 473 64.59 0.82 -34.82
CA LEU A 473 63.55 0.90 -33.80
C LEU A 473 64.14 1.15 -32.41
N VAL A 474 65.21 0.44 -32.02
CA VAL A 474 65.82 0.64 -30.71
C VAL A 474 66.44 2.04 -30.59
N GLU A 475 67.08 2.55 -31.64
CA GLU A 475 67.61 3.92 -31.64
C GLU A 475 66.50 4.96 -31.45
N LEU A 476 65.36 4.77 -32.10
CA LEU A 476 64.19 5.62 -31.87
C LEU A 476 63.67 5.52 -30.43
N LEU A 477 63.59 4.31 -29.86
CA LEU A 477 63.16 4.11 -28.48
C LEU A 477 64.09 4.82 -27.49
N LYS A 478 65.41 4.72 -27.68
CA LYS A 478 66.41 5.46 -26.88
C LYS A 478 66.20 6.96 -26.98
N ARG A 479 65.96 7.49 -28.18
CA ARG A 479 65.63 8.90 -28.37
C ARG A 479 64.39 9.31 -27.59
N LEU A 480 63.32 8.51 -27.61
CA LEU A 480 62.07 8.82 -26.91
C LEU A 480 62.21 8.76 -25.39
N VAL A 481 63.10 7.91 -24.87
CA VAL A 481 63.49 7.93 -23.44
C VAL A 481 64.27 9.20 -23.13
N ASN A 482 65.27 9.53 -23.95
CA ASN A 482 66.12 10.71 -23.75
C ASN A 482 65.34 12.04 -23.84
N THR A 483 64.31 12.13 -24.68
CA THR A 483 63.42 13.29 -24.73
C THR A 483 62.42 13.34 -23.58
N GLY A 484 62.37 12.32 -22.72
CA GLY A 484 61.47 12.24 -21.58
C GLY A 484 60.02 11.94 -21.95
N ILE A 485 59.78 11.37 -23.15
CA ILE A 485 58.45 10.91 -23.58
C ILE A 485 58.10 9.60 -22.88
N TYR A 486 59.12 8.74 -22.70
CA TYR A 486 59.07 7.57 -21.83
C TYR A 486 60.10 7.67 -20.71
N ASP A 487 59.74 7.27 -19.48
CA ASP A 487 60.73 7.16 -18.40
C ASP A 487 61.47 5.82 -18.47
N GLN A 488 60.80 4.75 -18.93
CA GLN A 488 61.36 3.42 -19.03
C GLN A 488 60.80 2.65 -20.24
N VAL A 489 61.66 1.87 -20.91
CA VAL A 489 61.27 0.90 -21.94
C VAL A 489 61.72 -0.48 -21.49
N ILE A 490 60.80 -1.46 -21.53
CA ILE A 490 61.05 -2.86 -21.22
C ILE A 490 60.76 -3.67 -22.48
N ALA A 491 61.78 -4.35 -23.00
CA ALA A 491 61.64 -5.26 -24.14
C ALA A 491 61.75 -6.71 -23.67
N ILE A 492 60.77 -7.53 -24.04
CA ILE A 492 60.75 -8.98 -23.82
C ILE A 492 61.00 -9.60 -25.19
N SER A 493 62.11 -10.31 -25.35
CA SER A 493 62.43 -11.01 -26.61
C SER A 493 63.35 -12.20 -26.38
N HIS A 494 63.17 -13.23 -27.20
CA HIS A 494 64.07 -14.37 -27.30
C HIS A 494 65.25 -14.15 -28.27
N ILE A 495 65.35 -12.97 -28.90
CA ILE A 495 66.38 -12.67 -29.90
C ILE A 495 67.60 -12.06 -29.22
N ASP A 496 68.75 -12.75 -29.30
CA ASP A 496 70.00 -12.32 -28.66
C ASP A 496 70.48 -10.94 -29.14
N ASP A 497 70.30 -10.61 -30.42
CA ASP A 497 70.76 -9.32 -30.96
C ASP A 497 69.97 -8.12 -30.41
N VAL A 498 68.69 -8.28 -30.08
CA VAL A 498 67.89 -7.22 -29.43
C VAL A 498 68.43 -6.92 -28.05
N MET A 499 68.83 -7.96 -27.31
CA MET A 499 69.29 -7.82 -25.93
C MET A 499 70.53 -6.93 -25.85
N ASP A 500 71.40 -6.95 -26.87
CA ASP A 500 72.64 -6.17 -26.89
C ASP A 500 72.45 -4.65 -26.94
N TYR A 501 71.26 -4.17 -27.33
CA TYR A 501 70.98 -2.73 -27.34
C TYR A 501 70.47 -2.17 -26.01
N PHE A 502 70.19 -3.02 -25.01
CA PHE A 502 69.64 -2.62 -23.71
C PHE A 502 70.68 -2.74 -22.58
N GLU A 503 70.66 -1.77 -21.65
CA GLU A 503 71.64 -1.65 -20.56
C GLU A 503 71.46 -2.72 -19.48
N GLU A 504 70.20 -3.01 -19.11
CA GLU A 504 69.84 -3.98 -18.09
C GLU A 504 69.16 -5.18 -18.73
N LYS A 505 69.64 -6.39 -18.44
CA LYS A 505 69.12 -7.65 -18.99
C LYS A 505 68.59 -8.54 -17.87
N ILE A 506 67.38 -9.05 -18.05
CA ILE A 506 66.77 -10.05 -17.16
C ILE A 506 66.63 -11.34 -17.96
N ARG A 507 67.49 -12.32 -17.70
CA ARG A 507 67.47 -13.61 -18.39
C ARG A 507 66.52 -14.56 -17.68
N VAL A 508 65.58 -15.12 -18.43
CA VAL A 508 64.61 -16.10 -17.91
C VAL A 508 64.84 -17.44 -18.60
N PHE A 509 65.10 -18.48 -17.82
CA PHE A 509 65.37 -19.84 -18.33
C PHE A 509 64.75 -20.91 -17.43
N ARG A 510 64.64 -22.15 -17.94
CA ARG A 510 64.21 -23.30 -17.14
C ARG A 510 65.43 -24.11 -16.70
N ASP A 511 65.48 -24.51 -15.44
CA ASP A 511 66.51 -25.43 -14.93
C ASP A 511 66.23 -26.88 -15.35
N ASP A 512 67.16 -27.80 -15.01
CA ASP A 512 67.04 -29.24 -15.30
C ASP A 512 65.79 -29.91 -14.66
N LYS A 513 65.11 -29.21 -13.75
CA LYS A 513 63.87 -29.64 -13.09
C LYS A 513 62.64 -28.90 -13.62
N GLU A 514 62.77 -28.26 -14.79
CA GLU A 514 61.75 -27.44 -15.46
C GLU A 514 61.23 -26.24 -14.65
N ARG A 515 61.97 -25.78 -13.63
CA ARG A 515 61.59 -24.61 -12.83
C ARG A 515 62.11 -23.34 -13.50
N THR A 516 61.28 -22.32 -13.57
CA THR A 516 61.69 -20.99 -14.04
C THR A 516 62.72 -20.39 -13.09
N GLN A 517 63.88 -20.03 -13.64
CA GLN A 517 64.95 -19.28 -12.99
C GLN A 517 65.08 -17.91 -13.66
N ILE A 518 65.54 -16.93 -12.87
CA ILE A 518 65.75 -15.56 -13.33
C ILE A 518 67.17 -15.16 -12.94
N GLU A 519 67.93 -14.63 -13.89
CA GLU A 519 69.27 -14.10 -13.69
C GLU A 519 69.31 -12.64 -14.13
N PHE A 520 69.98 -11.80 -13.34
CA PHE A 520 70.15 -10.38 -13.62
C PHE A 520 71.56 -10.15 -14.17
N GLU A 521 71.63 -9.73 -15.43
CA GLU A 521 72.89 -9.38 -16.08
C GLU A 521 72.91 -7.85 -16.26
N LYS A 522 73.93 -7.19 -15.70
CA LYS A 522 74.23 -5.79 -16.05
C LYS A 522 75.06 -5.79 -17.33
N GLY A 523 74.53 -5.20 -18.40
CA GLY A 523 75.26 -5.07 -19.66
C GLY A 523 76.53 -4.24 -19.48
N SER A 524 77.61 -4.63 -20.16
CA SER A 524 78.81 -3.82 -20.31
C SER A 524 78.60 -2.79 -21.43
N LEU A 525 78.75 -1.51 -21.11
CA LEU A 525 78.71 -0.38 -22.06
C LEU A 525 79.64 -0.63 -23.25
N SER A 526 79.11 -0.78 -24.47
CA SER A 526 79.80 -0.41 -25.69
C SER A 526 79.10 0.82 -26.28
N TYR A 527 79.85 1.91 -26.37
CA TYR A 527 79.43 3.25 -26.82
C TYR A 527 78.59 3.27 -28.11
#